data_AF-J3C0V0-F1
#
_entry.id   AF-J3C0V0-F1
#
_cell.length_a   1.000
_cell.length_b   1.000
_cell.length_c   1.000
_cell.angle_alpha   90.00
_cell.angle_beta   90.00
_cell.angle_gamma   90.00
#
_symmetry.space_group_name_H-M   'P 1'
#
loop_
_entity.id
_entity.type
_entity.pdbx_description
1 polymer ?
#
loop_
_entity_poly.entity_id
_entity_poly.type
_entity_poly.pdbx_seq_one_letter_code
_entity_poly.pdbx_strand_id
1 'polypeptide(L)'
;MDKKNIDIRVIFFFVILLLIGIVTFIIQFFNHVDCDDVKFYIFSEHSQNQESIEFYDKTPNAKSWEWDFGDGSAPDNRRHTFHVYKNTGKYMVSLTVNGDCLHTRELNITDKYAADKMGTPKIISSKIITVGQPTYFNSISENAKTWEWAFGENRSIDDTSSNPVYTFTTSGEKIITLVVNGDFSRVAKKTIYVHPKVIKKTNPLDITSYEYEKKAEAFSLPRGKAKKDPLEDMLQYVPVAPKTKTQKDSTSVIKKAPKISEDQFEILLIKVAEGSKVKDDFSEFLCDDLDIPIVKNDDELLTFSQLCSSIKGKKIKIESIRLNKDRENNCIKGLNITYKVKKYLIWYKD
;
A
#
# COMPACT_ATOMS: atom_id res chain seq x y z
N MET A 1 -0.02 -88.31 12.30
CA MET A 1 -0.02 -86.84 12.14
C MET A 1 -0.89 -86.53 10.93
N ASP A 2 -2.20 -86.40 11.15
CA ASP A 2 -3.11 -86.07 10.05
C ASP A 2 -2.93 -84.62 9.64
N LYS A 3 -2.44 -84.43 8.41
CA LYS A 3 -2.43 -83.12 7.74
C LYS A 3 -3.89 -82.75 7.47
N LYS A 4 -4.49 -81.96 8.36
CA LYS A 4 -5.75 -81.26 8.07
C LYS A 4 -5.50 -80.33 6.88
N ASN A 5 -5.86 -80.78 5.69
CA ASN A 5 -5.86 -79.93 4.50
C ASN A 5 -7.07 -79.01 4.60
N ILE A 6 -6.81 -77.73 4.88
CA ILE A 6 -7.82 -76.69 4.79
C ILE A 6 -8.21 -76.57 3.30
N ASP A 7 -9.52 -76.58 3.02
CA ASP A 7 -10.03 -76.43 1.66
C ASP A 7 -9.56 -75.08 1.09
N ILE A 8 -8.87 -75.14 -0.04
CA ILE A 8 -8.33 -73.96 -0.72
C ILE A 8 -9.43 -72.95 -1.10
N ARG A 9 -10.67 -73.41 -1.35
CA ARG A 9 -11.82 -72.55 -1.63
C ARG A 9 -12.21 -71.70 -0.42
N VAL A 10 -12.05 -72.25 0.79
CA VAL A 10 -12.28 -71.53 2.04
C VAL A 10 -11.21 -70.45 2.23
N ILE A 11 -9.95 -70.75 1.92
CA ILE A 11 -8.85 -69.77 1.94
C ILE A 11 -9.12 -68.62 0.95
N PHE A 12 -9.50 -68.94 -0.30
CA PHE A 12 -9.82 -67.92 -1.30
C PHE A 12 -11.00 -67.03 -0.89
N PHE A 13 -12.04 -67.59 -0.26
CA PHE A 13 -13.16 -66.82 0.26
C PHE A 13 -12.73 -65.78 1.31
N PHE A 14 -11.91 -66.19 2.29
CA PHE A 14 -11.39 -65.27 3.31
C PHE A 14 -10.46 -64.21 2.71
N VAL A 15 -9.65 -64.56 1.71
CA VAL A 15 -8.80 -63.59 1.00
C VAL A 15 -9.65 -62.56 0.25
N ILE A 16 -10.73 -62.97 -0.41
CA ILE A 16 -11.66 -62.04 -1.10
C ILE A 16 -12.35 -61.12 -0.09
N LEU A 17 -12.83 -61.64 1.05
CA LEU A 17 -13.43 -60.81 2.10
C LEU A 17 -12.42 -59.80 2.68
N LEU A 18 -11.19 -60.22 2.90
CA LEU A 18 -10.11 -59.33 3.35
C LEU A 18 -9.84 -58.23 2.31
N LEU A 19 -9.79 -58.58 1.02
CA LEU A 19 -9.58 -57.61 -0.05
C LEU A 19 -10.74 -56.61 -0.15
N ILE A 20 -11.99 -57.06 -0.04
CA ILE A 20 -13.16 -56.17 0.00
C ILE A 20 -13.06 -55.24 1.22
N GLY A 21 -12.72 -55.76 2.40
CA GLY A 21 -12.53 -54.96 3.60
C GLY A 21 -11.40 -53.94 3.49
N ILE A 22 -10.29 -54.30 2.83
CA ILE A 22 -9.19 -53.37 2.54
C ILE A 22 -9.66 -52.28 1.57
N VAL A 23 -10.40 -52.63 0.52
CA VAL A 23 -10.92 -51.66 -0.45
C VAL A 23 -11.90 -50.69 0.20
N THR A 24 -12.84 -51.18 1.03
CA THR A 24 -13.79 -50.31 1.74
C THR A 24 -13.07 -49.42 2.75
N PHE A 25 -12.09 -49.94 3.48
CA PHE A 25 -11.25 -49.16 4.39
C PHE A 25 -10.47 -48.06 3.65
N ILE A 26 -9.87 -48.39 2.50
CA ILE A 26 -9.14 -47.44 1.66
C ILE A 26 -10.08 -46.33 1.17
N ILE A 27 -11.29 -46.68 0.69
CA ILE A 27 -12.30 -45.71 0.26
C ILE A 27 -12.69 -44.80 1.41
N GLN A 28 -12.93 -45.35 2.60
CA GLN A 28 -13.32 -44.58 3.77
C GLN A 28 -12.18 -43.68 4.27
N PHE A 29 -10.94 -44.16 4.23
CA PHE A 29 -9.74 -43.41 4.60
C PHE A 29 -9.50 -42.22 3.67
N PHE A 30 -9.62 -42.40 2.35
CA PHE A 30 -9.45 -41.29 1.39
C PHE A 30 -10.62 -40.30 1.37
N ASN A 31 -11.82 -40.73 1.79
CA ASN A 31 -13.00 -39.86 1.87
C ASN A 31 -13.14 -39.16 3.23
N HIS A 32 -12.32 -39.52 4.21
CA HIS A 32 -12.34 -38.88 5.52
C HIS A 32 -11.76 -37.47 5.42
N VAL A 33 -12.48 -36.51 6.00
CA VAL A 33 -12.01 -35.16 6.25
C VAL A 33 -11.81 -35.04 7.74
N ASP A 34 -10.59 -34.70 8.13
CA ASP A 34 -10.31 -34.33 9.51
C ASP A 34 -10.90 -32.94 9.76
N CYS A 35 -11.89 -32.86 10.65
CA CYS A 35 -12.57 -31.61 10.93
C CYS A 35 -11.64 -30.58 11.59
N ASP A 36 -10.53 -31.00 12.23
CA ASP A 36 -9.55 -30.07 12.80
C ASP A 36 -8.71 -29.35 11.72
N ASP A 37 -8.80 -29.81 10.46
CA ASP A 37 -8.00 -29.33 9.32
C ASP A 37 -8.79 -28.41 8.36
N VAL A 38 -9.99 -27.96 8.75
CA VAL A 38 -10.83 -27.06 7.95
C VAL A 38 -10.13 -25.71 7.75
N LYS A 39 -9.90 -25.35 6.47
CA LYS A 39 -9.13 -24.17 6.07
C LYS A 39 -9.96 -23.28 5.15
N PHE A 40 -10.69 -22.36 5.77
CA PHE A 40 -11.50 -21.38 5.06
C PHE A 40 -11.04 -19.94 5.28
N TYR A 41 -11.30 -19.11 4.28
CA TYR A 41 -10.82 -17.73 4.16
C TYR A 41 -12.00 -16.79 3.91
N ILE A 42 -11.92 -15.61 4.54
CA ILE A 42 -12.84 -14.49 4.34
C ILE A 42 -11.99 -13.32 3.87
N PHE A 43 -12.30 -12.76 2.71
CA PHE A 43 -11.56 -11.67 2.08
C PHE A 43 -12.44 -10.43 1.88
N SER A 44 -11.94 -9.28 2.33
CA SER A 44 -12.56 -7.96 2.14
C SER A 44 -11.48 -6.88 2.25
N GLU A 45 -11.62 -5.76 1.53
CA GLU A 45 -10.67 -4.64 1.66
C GLU A 45 -10.85 -3.91 3.00
N HIS A 46 -12.11 -3.71 3.42
CA HIS A 46 -12.43 -2.90 4.59
C HIS A 46 -13.45 -3.53 5.56
N SER A 47 -14.07 -4.66 5.19
CA SER A 47 -15.15 -5.30 5.96
C SER A 47 -16.28 -4.30 6.27
N GLN A 48 -16.77 -3.61 5.24
CA GLN A 48 -17.81 -2.60 5.38
C GLN A 48 -19.19 -3.09 4.92
N ASN A 49 -20.25 -2.47 5.44
CA ASN A 49 -21.59 -2.74 4.92
C ASN A 49 -21.68 -2.33 3.44
N GLN A 50 -22.47 -3.08 2.67
CA GLN A 50 -22.62 -2.91 1.22
C GLN A 50 -21.32 -3.13 0.41
N GLU A 51 -20.29 -3.73 1.01
CA GLU A 51 -19.10 -4.24 0.34
C GLU A 51 -19.31 -5.73 -0.01
N SER A 52 -18.76 -6.17 -1.15
CA SER A 52 -18.74 -7.58 -1.53
C SER A 52 -17.58 -8.28 -0.84
N ILE A 53 -17.90 -9.17 0.09
CA ILE A 53 -16.92 -9.98 0.84
C ILE A 53 -16.83 -11.35 0.18
N GLU A 54 -15.63 -11.82 -0.06
CA GLU A 54 -15.33 -13.11 -0.68
C GLU A 54 -15.12 -14.19 0.39
N PHE A 55 -15.68 -15.38 0.15
CA PHE A 55 -15.61 -16.54 1.03
C PHE A 55 -15.12 -17.74 0.24
N TYR A 56 -14.06 -18.39 0.73
CA TYR A 56 -13.39 -19.47 -0.01
C TYR A 56 -12.88 -20.57 0.91
N ASP A 57 -13.12 -21.83 0.52
CA ASP A 57 -12.60 -23.02 1.21
C ASP A 57 -11.46 -23.73 0.48
N LYS A 58 -10.44 -24.14 1.24
CA LYS A 58 -9.28 -24.91 0.77
C LYS A 58 -9.09 -26.22 1.55
N THR A 59 -10.14 -26.71 2.20
CA THR A 59 -10.09 -27.94 2.99
C THR A 59 -9.81 -29.16 2.09
N PRO A 60 -8.76 -29.96 2.36
CA PRO A 60 -8.48 -31.18 1.60
C PRO A 60 -9.64 -32.17 1.69
N ASN A 61 -9.91 -32.91 0.61
CA ASN A 61 -10.98 -33.92 0.52
C ASN A 61 -12.42 -33.40 0.79
N ALA A 62 -12.63 -32.07 0.83
CA ALA A 62 -13.94 -31.46 0.87
C ALA A 62 -14.72 -31.72 -0.44
N LYS A 63 -15.97 -32.17 -0.30
CA LYS A 63 -16.88 -32.53 -1.41
C LYS A 63 -18.14 -31.69 -1.42
N SER A 64 -18.59 -31.23 -0.26
CA SER A 64 -19.69 -30.27 -0.13
C SER A 64 -19.33 -29.17 0.85
N TRP A 65 -19.94 -28.00 0.62
CA TRP A 65 -19.82 -26.79 1.43
C TRP A 65 -21.23 -26.29 1.69
N GLU A 66 -21.43 -25.68 2.86
CA GLU A 66 -22.62 -24.92 3.20
C GLU A 66 -22.15 -23.73 4.05
N TRP A 67 -22.30 -22.53 3.52
CA TRP A 67 -21.93 -21.28 4.16
C TRP A 67 -23.15 -20.65 4.79
N ASP A 68 -23.09 -20.37 6.08
CA ASP A 68 -24.02 -19.50 6.79
C ASP A 68 -23.29 -18.21 7.17
N PHE A 69 -23.79 -17.07 6.67
CA PHE A 69 -23.18 -15.76 6.88
C PHE A 69 -23.57 -15.12 8.23
N GLY A 70 -24.50 -15.72 8.99
CA GLY A 70 -24.90 -15.27 10.32
C GLY A 70 -25.76 -14.00 10.33
N ASP A 71 -26.18 -13.50 9.16
CA ASP A 71 -27.06 -12.32 9.01
C ASP A 71 -28.51 -12.68 8.65
N GLY A 72 -28.83 -13.97 8.64
CA GLY A 72 -30.16 -14.51 8.28
C GLY A 72 -30.41 -14.60 6.77
N SER A 73 -29.40 -14.39 5.94
CA SER A 73 -29.47 -14.69 4.51
C SER A 73 -29.48 -16.20 4.24
N ALA A 74 -29.89 -16.59 3.03
CA ALA A 74 -29.91 -18.01 2.65
C ALA A 74 -28.48 -18.56 2.55
N PRO A 75 -28.24 -19.81 3.00
CA PRO A 75 -26.92 -20.41 2.94
C PRO A 75 -26.47 -20.66 1.50
N ASP A 76 -25.16 -20.68 1.27
CA ASP A 76 -24.55 -20.91 -0.04
C ASP A 76 -23.76 -22.22 -0.07
N ASN A 77 -23.96 -23.04 -1.10
CA ASN A 77 -23.33 -24.36 -1.20
C ASN A 77 -22.08 -24.40 -2.11
N ARG A 78 -21.61 -23.24 -2.56
CA ARG A 78 -20.43 -23.14 -3.42
C ARG A 78 -19.17 -23.09 -2.58
N ARG A 79 -18.13 -23.77 -3.05
CA ARG A 79 -16.78 -23.69 -2.48
C ARG A 79 -16.22 -22.25 -2.40
N HIS A 80 -16.57 -21.44 -3.40
CA HIS A 80 -16.18 -20.04 -3.53
C HIS A 80 -17.45 -19.22 -3.76
N THR A 81 -17.72 -18.25 -2.89
CA THR A 81 -18.88 -17.38 -3.00
C THR A 81 -18.58 -15.94 -2.54
N PHE A 82 -19.49 -15.03 -2.84
CA PHE A 82 -19.45 -13.63 -2.43
C PHE A 82 -20.73 -13.29 -1.68
N HIS A 83 -20.61 -12.54 -0.59
CA HIS A 83 -21.75 -12.07 0.20
C HIS A 83 -21.64 -10.59 0.55
N VAL A 84 -22.78 -9.93 0.69
CA VAL A 84 -22.87 -8.49 0.98
C VAL A 84 -23.75 -8.27 2.21
N TYR A 85 -23.14 -7.77 3.30
CA TYR A 85 -23.86 -7.42 4.52
C TYR A 85 -24.54 -6.07 4.38
N LYS A 86 -25.85 -6.01 4.66
CA LYS A 86 -26.63 -4.75 4.58
C LYS A 86 -26.40 -3.84 5.79
N ASN A 87 -26.31 -4.44 6.97
CA ASN A 87 -26.20 -3.74 8.23
C ASN A 87 -24.80 -3.91 8.82
N THR A 88 -24.44 -3.01 9.71
CA THR A 88 -23.20 -3.10 10.49
C THR A 88 -23.42 -3.96 11.73
N GLY A 89 -22.35 -4.57 12.23
CA GLY A 89 -22.42 -5.43 13.39
C GLY A 89 -21.45 -6.60 13.33
N LYS A 90 -21.51 -7.44 14.36
CA LYS A 90 -20.73 -8.68 14.45
C LYS A 90 -21.57 -9.83 13.95
N TYR A 91 -21.03 -10.59 13.01
CA TYR A 91 -21.66 -11.75 12.40
C TYR A 91 -20.81 -12.99 12.68
N MET A 92 -21.47 -14.10 13.04
CA MET A 92 -20.80 -15.39 13.14
C MET A 92 -20.94 -16.13 11.82
N VAL A 93 -19.89 -16.11 11.00
CA VAL A 93 -19.86 -16.84 9.74
C VAL A 93 -19.50 -18.29 10.04
N SER A 94 -20.29 -19.24 9.55
CA SER A 94 -20.00 -20.66 9.67
C SER A 94 -19.94 -21.35 8.32
N LEU A 95 -19.05 -22.35 8.22
CA LEU A 95 -18.90 -23.23 7.09
C LEU A 95 -19.08 -24.67 7.56
N THR A 96 -20.01 -25.40 6.95
CA THR A 96 -20.18 -26.83 7.11
C THR A 96 -19.57 -27.55 5.91
N VAL A 97 -18.56 -28.38 6.13
CA VAL A 97 -17.93 -29.22 5.10
C VAL A 97 -18.40 -30.66 5.22
N ASN A 98 -18.77 -31.28 4.10
CA ASN A 98 -19.24 -32.68 4.03
C ASN A 98 -20.44 -33.02 4.94
N GLY A 99 -21.16 -32.02 5.43
CA GLY A 99 -22.30 -32.18 6.34
C GLY A 99 -21.96 -32.38 7.81
N ASP A 100 -20.69 -32.66 8.15
CA ASP A 100 -20.30 -33.08 9.49
C ASP A 100 -19.28 -32.14 10.16
N CYS A 101 -18.50 -31.39 9.38
CA CYS A 101 -17.46 -30.49 9.91
C CYS A 101 -17.94 -29.04 9.92
N LEU A 102 -18.48 -28.58 11.05
CA LEU A 102 -18.89 -27.19 11.26
C LEU A 102 -17.74 -26.35 11.82
N HIS A 103 -17.42 -25.23 11.19
CA HIS A 103 -16.42 -24.26 11.66
C HIS A 103 -16.95 -22.84 11.60
N THR A 104 -16.66 -22.05 12.64
CA THR A 104 -17.21 -20.70 12.80
C THR A 104 -16.12 -19.65 13.02
N ARG A 105 -16.31 -18.45 12.45
CA ARG A 105 -15.44 -17.28 12.65
C ARG A 105 -16.28 -16.02 12.84
N GLU A 106 -15.88 -15.17 13.79
CA GLU A 106 -16.48 -13.82 13.95
C GLU A 106 -15.97 -12.88 12.85
N LEU A 107 -16.90 -12.18 12.19
CA LEU A 107 -16.66 -11.12 11.22
C LEU A 107 -17.33 -9.84 11.71
N ASN A 108 -16.58 -8.74 11.79
CA ASN A 108 -17.09 -7.44 12.23
C ASN A 108 -17.26 -6.49 11.04
N ILE A 109 -18.50 -6.10 10.75
CA ILE A 109 -18.86 -5.22 9.63
C ILE A 109 -19.04 -3.78 10.11
N THR A 110 -18.26 -2.86 9.53
CA THR A 110 -18.26 -1.44 9.87
C THR A 110 -19.07 -0.59 8.88
N ASP A 111 -19.49 0.61 9.28
CA ASP A 111 -20.27 1.51 8.41
C ASP A 111 -19.34 2.10 7.35
N LYS A 112 -19.64 1.83 6.08
CA LYS A 112 -18.97 2.39 4.88
C LYS A 112 -18.91 3.91 4.92
N TYR A 113 -19.91 4.55 5.53
CA TYR A 113 -20.03 6.00 5.65
C TYR A 113 -19.72 6.52 7.06
N ALA A 114 -19.18 5.69 7.98
CA ALA A 114 -18.77 6.19 9.30
C ALA A 114 -17.73 7.30 9.19
N ALA A 115 -16.77 7.16 8.27
CA ALA A 115 -15.80 8.20 7.97
C ALA A 115 -16.51 9.44 7.39
N ASP A 116 -17.55 9.27 6.57
CA ASP A 116 -18.18 10.39 5.88
C ASP A 116 -18.90 11.37 6.80
N LYS A 117 -19.46 10.84 7.90
CA LYS A 117 -20.11 11.64 8.95
C LYS A 117 -19.14 12.56 9.71
N MET A 118 -17.84 12.33 9.70
CA MET A 118 -16.90 13.04 10.59
C MET A 118 -16.41 14.40 10.07
N GLY A 119 -16.96 15.01 9.01
CA GLY A 119 -16.44 16.26 8.42
C GLY A 119 -14.91 16.29 8.11
N THR A 120 -14.38 17.32 7.46
CA THR A 120 -12.92 17.53 7.39
C THR A 120 -12.51 18.43 8.57
N PRO A 121 -11.49 18.08 9.38
CA PRO A 121 -11.01 18.95 10.44
C PRO A 121 -10.66 20.36 9.92
N LYS A 122 -10.87 21.39 10.74
CA LYS A 122 -10.59 22.78 10.36
C LYS A 122 -9.47 23.35 11.23
N ILE A 123 -8.43 23.87 10.58
CA ILE A 123 -7.28 24.51 11.25
C ILE A 123 -7.53 26.02 11.42
N ILE A 124 -7.38 26.51 12.65
CA ILE A 124 -7.50 27.93 13.02
C ILE A 124 -6.12 28.46 13.41
N SER A 125 -5.74 29.60 12.80
CA SER A 125 -4.46 30.30 12.95
C SER A 125 -4.45 31.58 12.11
N SER A 126 -3.48 32.46 12.35
CA SER A 126 -3.22 33.65 11.53
C SER A 126 -2.74 33.29 10.12
N LYS A 127 -3.16 34.05 9.09
CA LYS A 127 -2.74 33.84 7.69
C LYS A 127 -1.31 34.33 7.42
N ILE A 128 -0.85 35.30 8.20
CA ILE A 128 0.44 35.97 8.04
C ILE A 128 1.12 36.02 9.41
N ILE A 129 2.38 35.60 9.47
CA ILE A 129 3.22 35.60 10.68
C ILE A 129 4.66 36.04 10.34
N THR A 130 5.52 36.21 11.35
CA THR A 130 6.94 36.58 11.16
C THR A 130 7.87 35.49 11.69
N VAL A 131 8.99 35.27 11.00
CA VAL A 131 10.04 34.31 11.43
C VAL A 131 10.45 34.59 12.88
N GLY A 132 10.48 33.54 13.70
CA GLY A 132 10.87 33.60 15.12
C GLY A 132 9.76 34.03 16.09
N GLN A 133 8.52 34.26 15.63
CA GLN A 133 7.38 34.55 16.49
C GLN A 133 6.60 33.26 16.83
N PRO A 134 6.28 32.99 18.12
CA PRO A 134 5.45 31.85 18.49
C PRO A 134 4.02 32.02 17.95
N THR A 135 3.54 31.00 17.23
CA THR A 135 2.21 30.99 16.61
C THR A 135 1.35 29.89 17.22
N TYR A 136 0.13 30.25 17.61
CA TYR A 136 -0.83 29.35 18.22
C TYR A 136 -1.75 28.74 17.16
N PHE A 137 -1.98 27.43 17.27
CA PHE A 137 -2.87 26.70 16.38
C PHE A 137 -3.98 26.02 17.18
N ASN A 138 -5.16 25.94 16.57
CA ASN A 138 -6.32 25.25 17.12
C ASN A 138 -7.00 24.45 16.01
N SER A 139 -7.63 23.34 16.37
CA SER A 139 -8.42 22.49 15.47
C SER A 139 -9.88 22.41 15.89
N ILE A 140 -10.79 22.49 14.92
CA ILE A 140 -12.20 22.13 15.09
C ILE A 140 -12.46 20.83 14.35
N SER A 141 -12.91 19.81 15.07
CA SER A 141 -13.23 18.48 14.53
C SER A 141 -14.22 17.76 15.44
N GLU A 142 -15.21 17.09 14.85
CA GLU A 142 -16.15 16.25 15.60
C GLU A 142 -15.46 14.95 16.05
N ASN A 143 -15.59 14.57 17.33
CA ASN A 143 -15.06 13.33 17.90
C ASN A 143 -13.53 13.11 17.81
N ALA A 144 -12.73 14.19 17.85
CA ALA A 144 -11.27 14.08 17.90
C ALA A 144 -10.76 13.52 19.23
N LYS A 145 -9.90 12.50 19.14
CA LYS A 145 -9.21 11.85 20.27
C LYS A 145 -7.70 12.04 20.17
N THR A 146 -7.14 12.02 18.96
CA THR A 146 -5.72 12.24 18.71
C THR A 146 -5.51 13.29 17.61
N TRP A 147 -4.40 14.02 17.69
CA TRP A 147 -3.99 15.04 16.73
C TRP A 147 -2.55 14.76 16.31
N GLU A 148 -2.24 14.98 15.04
CA GLU A 148 -0.90 14.93 14.48
C GLU A 148 -0.72 16.13 13.56
N TRP A 149 0.17 17.04 13.95
CA TRP A 149 0.45 18.28 13.25
C TRP A 149 1.78 18.21 12.52
N ALA A 150 1.83 18.72 11.28
CA ALA A 150 3.08 19.05 10.62
C ALA A 150 2.99 20.46 10.05
N PHE A 151 3.99 21.30 10.34
CA PHE A 151 4.01 22.72 10.00
C PHE A 151 4.72 23.01 8.67
N GLY A 152 5.24 21.99 7.99
CA GLY A 152 5.80 22.11 6.64
C GLY A 152 7.20 22.72 6.58
N GLU A 153 7.95 22.68 7.68
CA GLU A 153 9.41 22.97 7.67
C GLU A 153 10.25 21.70 7.53
N ASN A 154 9.73 20.56 8.00
CA ASN A 154 10.32 19.24 7.84
C ASN A 154 9.26 18.27 7.25
N ARG A 155 9.66 17.01 6.98
CA ARG A 155 8.75 15.95 6.50
C ARG A 155 8.24 15.06 7.64
N SER A 156 8.17 15.58 8.85
CA SER A 156 7.87 14.84 10.07
C SER A 156 6.65 15.41 10.80
N ILE A 157 6.14 14.66 11.77
CA ILE A 157 5.15 15.14 12.72
C ILE A 157 5.88 16.02 13.74
N ASP A 158 5.39 17.25 13.91
CA ASP A 158 5.98 18.26 14.80
C ASP A 158 5.32 18.28 16.19
N ASP A 159 4.01 17.97 16.28
CA ASP A 159 3.25 18.06 17.53
C ASP A 159 2.03 17.13 17.53
N THR A 160 1.59 16.67 18.71
CA THR A 160 0.41 15.81 18.90
C THR A 160 -0.62 16.37 19.90
N SER A 161 -0.43 17.59 20.37
CA SER A 161 -1.36 18.29 21.25
C SER A 161 -2.56 18.86 20.48
N SER A 162 -3.67 19.09 21.18
CA SER A 162 -4.89 19.65 20.57
C SER A 162 -4.75 21.13 20.19
N ASN A 163 -3.89 21.87 20.88
CA ASN A 163 -3.62 23.30 20.65
C ASN A 163 -2.11 23.58 20.67
N PRO A 164 -1.38 23.25 19.60
CA PRO A 164 0.08 23.38 19.60
C PRO A 164 0.53 24.83 19.41
N VAL A 165 1.77 25.10 19.85
CA VAL A 165 2.47 26.37 19.64
C VAL A 165 3.74 26.09 18.85
N TYR A 166 3.86 26.69 17.68
CA TYR A 166 5.01 26.46 16.79
C TYR A 166 5.67 27.77 16.35
N THR A 167 6.99 27.74 16.21
CA THR A 167 7.81 28.90 15.83
C THR A 167 8.57 28.60 14.54
N PHE A 168 8.24 29.32 13.48
CA PHE A 168 8.86 29.11 12.16
C PHE A 168 10.26 29.72 12.09
N THR A 169 11.19 28.95 11.51
CA THR A 169 12.59 29.35 11.34
C THR A 169 12.89 29.88 9.95
N THR A 170 12.11 29.46 8.95
CA THR A 170 12.28 29.82 7.54
C THR A 170 11.11 30.68 7.03
N SER A 171 11.43 31.72 6.26
CA SER A 171 10.42 32.57 5.61
C SER A 171 9.84 31.90 4.37
N GLY A 172 8.64 32.30 3.97
CA GLY A 172 7.96 31.83 2.77
C GLY A 172 6.57 31.26 3.05
N GLU A 173 5.98 30.66 2.02
CA GLU A 173 4.70 29.98 2.13
C GLU A 173 4.87 28.63 2.87
N LYS A 174 4.00 28.39 3.86
CA LYS A 174 4.01 27.17 4.68
C LYS A 174 2.65 26.50 4.62
N ILE A 175 2.67 25.20 4.35
CA ILE A 175 1.47 24.35 4.31
C ILE A 175 1.46 23.53 5.59
N ILE A 176 0.46 23.78 6.41
CA ILE A 176 0.24 23.10 7.68
C ILE A 176 -0.77 21.99 7.44
N THR A 177 -0.42 20.78 7.87
CA THR A 177 -1.28 19.60 7.79
C THR A 177 -1.66 19.13 9.18
N LEU A 178 -2.92 18.75 9.34
CA LEU A 178 -3.45 18.13 10.55
C LEU A 178 -4.14 16.81 10.19
N VAL A 179 -3.77 15.75 10.91
CA VAL A 179 -4.44 14.46 10.90
C VAL A 179 -5.08 14.25 12.26
N VAL A 180 -6.35 13.83 12.27
CA VAL A 180 -7.10 13.56 13.50
C VAL A 180 -7.43 12.07 13.54
N ASN A 181 -7.28 11.43 14.69
CA ASN A 181 -7.59 10.00 14.88
C ASN A 181 -6.82 9.04 13.94
N GLY A 182 -5.66 9.46 13.40
CA GLY A 182 -4.92 8.68 12.41
C GLY A 182 -5.62 8.54 11.06
N ASP A 183 -6.66 9.36 10.79
CA ASP A 183 -7.42 9.31 9.53
C ASP A 183 -6.75 10.12 8.41
N PHE A 184 -5.88 9.46 7.65
CA PHE A 184 -5.21 10.04 6.49
C PHE A 184 -6.14 10.28 5.28
N SER A 185 -7.42 9.89 5.32
CA SER A 185 -8.38 10.23 4.28
C SER A 185 -8.89 11.68 4.40
N ARG A 186 -8.76 12.29 5.60
CA ARG A 186 -9.29 13.62 5.94
C ARG A 186 -8.21 14.56 6.47
N VAL A 187 -7.11 14.66 5.73
CA VAL A 187 -6.03 15.59 6.08
C VAL A 187 -6.51 17.04 5.92
N ALA A 188 -6.57 17.77 7.01
CA ALA A 188 -6.84 19.20 6.97
C ALA A 188 -5.57 19.94 6.55
N LYS A 189 -5.69 20.88 5.60
CA LYS A 189 -4.57 21.68 5.10
C LYS A 189 -4.84 23.15 5.30
N LYS A 190 -3.82 23.90 5.71
CA LYS A 190 -3.87 25.35 5.79
C LYS A 190 -2.56 25.98 5.34
N THR A 191 -2.67 26.89 4.40
CA THR A 191 -1.55 27.70 3.94
C THR A 191 -1.45 28.99 4.73
N ILE A 192 -0.25 29.32 5.20
CA ILE A 192 0.11 30.60 5.81
C ILE A 192 1.36 31.17 5.14
N TYR A 193 1.60 32.48 5.31
CA TYR A 193 2.81 33.15 4.82
C TYR A 193 3.66 33.66 5.99
N VAL A 194 4.94 33.29 6.00
CA VAL A 194 5.93 33.66 7.03
C VAL A 194 6.85 34.75 6.49
N HIS A 195 6.69 35.97 6.98
CA HIS A 195 7.56 37.11 6.63
C HIS A 195 8.97 36.95 7.22
N PRO A 196 10.03 37.30 6.46
CA PRO A 196 11.38 37.34 6.99
C PRO A 196 11.52 38.42 8.08
N LYS A 197 12.38 38.17 9.07
CA LYS A 197 12.69 39.14 10.12
C LYS A 197 13.47 40.31 9.51
N VAL A 198 12.93 41.53 9.63
CA VAL A 198 13.60 42.74 9.12
C VAL A 198 14.85 43.02 9.97
N ILE A 199 16.04 42.82 9.40
CA ILE A 199 17.30 43.25 10.01
C ILE A 199 17.44 44.75 9.72
N LYS A 200 17.22 45.62 10.72
CA LYS A 200 17.55 47.04 10.59
C LYS A 200 19.08 47.15 10.44
N LYS A 201 19.59 47.56 9.27
CA LYS A 201 21.01 47.90 9.10
C LYS A 201 21.35 49.09 10.00
N THR A 202 22.29 48.90 10.92
CA THR A 202 22.86 49.97 11.77
C THR A 202 24.26 50.32 11.29
N ASN A 203 24.42 50.75 10.03
CA ASN A 203 25.64 51.46 9.62
C ASN A 203 25.21 52.81 9.04
N PRO A 204 25.56 53.95 9.67
CA PRO A 204 25.47 55.24 8.99
C PRO A 204 26.43 55.21 7.79
N LEU A 205 25.92 55.60 6.63
CA LEU A 205 26.75 55.82 5.44
C LEU A 205 27.81 56.87 5.79
N ASP A 206 29.09 56.52 5.67
CA ASP A 206 30.17 57.47 5.80
C ASP A 206 30.27 58.28 4.50
N ILE A 207 29.81 59.52 4.54
CA ILE A 207 29.66 60.40 3.36
C ILE A 207 31.01 61.09 3.03
N THR A 208 32.08 60.86 3.81
CA THR A 208 33.34 61.59 3.64
C THR A 208 34.22 61.11 2.47
N SER A 209 33.82 60.09 1.71
CA SER A 209 34.64 59.54 0.61
C SER A 209 34.22 59.96 -0.80
N TYR A 210 33.35 60.97 -0.96
CA TYR A 210 33.03 61.51 -2.28
C TYR A 210 34.00 62.63 -2.65
N GLU A 211 35.05 62.26 -3.37
CA GLU A 211 35.92 63.19 -4.08
C GLU A 211 35.16 63.70 -5.32
N TYR A 212 34.93 65.01 -5.41
CA TYR A 212 34.23 65.62 -6.54
C TYR A 212 34.99 65.37 -7.85
N GLU A 213 34.46 64.51 -8.72
CA GLU A 213 35.00 64.35 -10.07
C GLU A 213 34.89 65.66 -10.86
N LYS A 214 36.00 65.99 -11.53
CA LYS A 214 36.23 67.12 -12.45
C LYS A 214 35.00 67.51 -13.28
N LYS A 215 34.81 68.83 -13.48
CA LYS A 215 33.88 69.40 -14.46
C LYS A 215 34.05 68.72 -15.83
N ALA A 216 32.94 68.20 -16.36
CA ALA A 216 32.89 67.56 -17.68
C ALA A 216 33.34 68.53 -18.78
N GLU A 217 34.41 68.18 -19.48
CA GLU A 217 34.76 68.77 -20.77
C GLU A 217 33.82 68.22 -21.84
N ALA A 218 33.33 69.09 -22.73
CA ALA A 218 32.35 68.74 -23.74
C ALA A 218 32.89 67.66 -24.69
N PHE A 219 32.31 66.46 -24.58
CA PHE A 219 32.60 65.32 -25.45
C PHE A 219 32.10 65.64 -26.87
N SER A 220 33.02 65.91 -27.80
CA SER A 220 32.68 66.02 -29.22
C SER A 220 32.92 64.68 -29.90
N LEU A 221 31.86 64.14 -30.52
CA LEU A 221 31.93 62.88 -31.26
C LEU A 221 32.73 63.07 -32.57
N PRO A 222 33.63 62.14 -32.94
CA PRO A 222 34.30 62.19 -34.24
C PRO A 222 33.29 61.99 -35.38
N ARG A 223 33.27 62.89 -36.36
CA ARG A 223 32.45 62.73 -37.59
C ARG A 223 33.08 61.68 -38.50
N GLY A 224 32.69 60.42 -38.33
CA GLY A 224 32.91 59.33 -39.28
C GLY A 224 31.71 59.12 -40.20
N LYS A 225 31.92 58.49 -41.37
CA LYS A 225 30.80 58.10 -42.26
C LYS A 225 29.90 57.07 -41.56
N ALA A 226 28.59 57.21 -41.75
CA ALA A 226 27.59 56.31 -41.15
C ALA A 226 27.89 54.85 -41.49
N LYS A 227 28.11 54.03 -40.47
CA LYS A 227 28.16 52.57 -40.60
C LYS A 227 26.73 52.08 -40.80
N LYS A 228 26.52 51.11 -41.70
CA LYS A 228 25.21 50.45 -41.86
C LYS A 228 24.79 49.79 -40.56
N ASP A 229 23.48 49.81 -40.31
CA ASP A 229 22.85 49.26 -39.12
C ASP A 229 23.22 47.76 -38.99
N PRO A 230 23.83 47.33 -37.85
CA PRO A 230 24.17 45.93 -37.61
C PRO A 230 22.98 44.97 -37.67
N LEU A 231 21.74 45.49 -37.59
CA LEU A 231 20.53 44.69 -37.62
C LEU A 231 20.21 44.10 -39.01
N GLU A 232 20.72 44.72 -40.08
CA GLU A 232 20.45 44.30 -41.46
C GLU A 232 21.14 42.95 -41.80
N ASP A 233 22.34 42.71 -41.26
CA ASP A 233 23.09 41.46 -41.45
C ASP A 233 22.55 40.31 -40.56
N MET A 234 21.91 40.62 -39.42
CA MET A 234 21.35 39.61 -38.51
C MET A 234 20.02 39.01 -38.99
N LEU A 235 19.30 39.68 -39.90
CA LEU A 235 18.02 39.20 -40.42
C LEU A 235 18.17 38.15 -41.54
N GLN A 236 19.36 37.97 -42.11
CA GLN A 236 19.62 36.94 -43.14
C GLN A 236 19.76 35.51 -42.59
N TYR A 237 19.88 35.35 -41.26
CA TYR A 237 20.14 34.07 -40.60
C TYR A 237 19.06 33.66 -39.58
N VAL A 238 17.85 34.20 -39.65
CA VAL A 238 16.75 33.73 -38.79
C VAL A 238 16.21 32.40 -39.36
N PRO A 239 16.44 31.24 -38.71
CA PRO A 239 15.85 30.00 -39.17
C PRO A 239 14.33 30.09 -39.03
N VAL A 240 13.61 29.79 -40.11
CA VAL A 240 12.15 29.66 -40.09
C VAL A 240 11.80 28.53 -39.13
N ALA A 241 11.05 28.85 -38.07
CA ALA A 241 10.57 27.89 -37.11
C ALA A 241 9.88 26.72 -37.83
N PRO A 242 10.21 25.45 -37.52
CA PRO A 242 9.48 24.32 -38.07
C PRO A 242 8.02 24.45 -37.65
N LYS A 243 7.09 24.30 -38.59
CA LYS A 243 5.65 24.28 -38.32
C LYS A 243 5.39 23.33 -37.16
N THR A 244 4.95 23.89 -36.04
CA THR A 244 4.53 23.16 -34.86
C THR A 244 3.41 22.22 -35.30
N LYS A 245 3.74 20.94 -35.50
CA LYS A 245 2.73 19.91 -35.34
C LYS A 245 2.30 20.04 -33.89
N THR A 246 1.04 20.39 -33.68
CA THR A 246 0.39 20.31 -32.38
C THR A 246 0.64 18.92 -31.81
N GLN A 247 1.67 18.79 -30.97
CA GLN A 247 1.70 17.72 -30.00
C GLN A 247 0.55 18.05 -29.07
N LYS A 248 -0.56 17.32 -29.24
CA LYS A 248 -1.47 17.05 -28.14
C LYS A 248 -0.61 16.78 -26.93
N ASP A 249 -0.83 17.52 -25.86
CA ASP A 249 -0.35 17.16 -24.53
C ASP A 249 -0.49 15.66 -24.41
N SER A 250 0.65 14.98 -24.44
CA SER A 250 0.70 13.60 -24.02
C SER A 250 0.53 13.70 -22.51
N THR A 251 -0.72 13.72 -22.07
CA THR A 251 -1.09 13.13 -20.78
C THR A 251 -0.32 11.83 -20.74
N SER A 252 0.77 11.79 -19.97
CA SER A 252 1.45 10.55 -19.64
C SER A 252 0.36 9.67 -19.07
N VAL A 253 -0.09 8.70 -19.86
CA VAL A 253 -1.05 7.71 -19.40
C VAL A 253 -0.33 7.03 -18.26
N ILE A 254 -0.71 7.38 -17.04
CA ILE A 254 -0.17 6.78 -15.83
C ILE A 254 -0.42 5.28 -16.01
N LYS A 255 0.65 4.52 -16.27
CA LYS A 255 0.60 3.06 -16.47
C LYS A 255 0.11 2.48 -15.14
N LYS A 256 -1.17 2.14 -15.07
CA LYS A 256 -1.78 1.57 -13.87
C LYS A 256 -1.39 0.11 -13.78
N ALA A 257 -0.83 -0.30 -12.64
CA ALA A 257 -0.52 -1.69 -12.37
C ALA A 257 -1.81 -2.53 -12.27
N PRO A 258 -1.80 -3.78 -12.73
CA PRO A 258 -2.90 -4.71 -12.53
C PRO A 258 -3.22 -4.90 -11.04
N LYS A 259 -4.49 -5.10 -10.71
CA LYS A 259 -4.90 -5.43 -9.34
C LYS A 259 -4.41 -6.84 -8.99
N ILE A 260 -3.72 -6.97 -7.87
CA ILE A 260 -3.23 -8.24 -7.32
C ILE A 260 -3.41 -8.24 -5.80
N SER A 261 -3.90 -9.33 -5.21
CA SER A 261 -4.01 -9.47 -3.76
C SER A 261 -2.70 -9.94 -3.12
N GLU A 262 -2.59 -9.73 -1.82
CA GLU A 262 -1.54 -10.29 -0.95
C GLU A 262 -1.34 -11.79 -1.19
N ASP A 263 -2.42 -12.58 -1.20
CA ASP A 263 -2.37 -14.03 -1.39
C ASP A 263 -1.90 -14.43 -2.80
N GLN A 264 -2.34 -13.71 -3.83
CA GLN A 264 -1.86 -13.95 -5.18
C GLN A 264 -0.37 -13.62 -5.30
N PHE A 265 0.06 -12.53 -4.65
CA PHE A 265 1.46 -12.15 -4.59
C PHE A 265 2.30 -13.16 -3.80
N GLU A 266 1.75 -13.72 -2.73
CA GLU A 266 2.34 -14.83 -1.97
C GLU A 266 2.59 -16.05 -2.88
N ILE A 267 1.57 -16.47 -3.65
CA ILE A 267 1.70 -17.58 -4.60
C ILE A 267 2.81 -17.30 -5.63
N LEU A 268 2.90 -16.07 -6.13
CA LEU A 268 3.97 -15.69 -7.06
C LEU A 268 5.35 -15.77 -6.39
N LEU A 269 5.49 -15.34 -5.13
CA LEU A 269 6.74 -15.47 -4.38
C LEU A 269 7.11 -16.94 -4.11
N ILE A 270 6.13 -17.79 -3.81
CA ILE A 270 6.35 -19.24 -3.68
C ILE A 270 6.86 -19.82 -5.00
N LYS A 271 6.29 -19.40 -6.14
CA LYS A 271 6.77 -19.80 -7.47
C LYS A 271 8.20 -19.34 -7.76
N VAL A 272 8.62 -18.17 -7.26
CA VAL A 272 10.03 -17.73 -7.32
C VAL A 272 10.92 -18.64 -6.48
N ALA A 273 10.47 -19.01 -5.28
CA ALA A 273 11.19 -19.93 -4.41
C ALA A 273 11.35 -21.33 -5.04
N GLU A 274 10.33 -21.80 -5.76
CA GLU A 274 10.34 -23.04 -6.55
C GLU A 274 11.14 -22.93 -7.86
N GLY A 275 11.51 -21.71 -8.28
CA GLY A 275 12.26 -21.44 -9.50
C GLY A 275 11.42 -21.42 -10.79
N SER A 276 10.09 -21.44 -10.69
CA SER A 276 9.17 -21.36 -11.85
C SER A 276 8.87 -19.92 -12.30
N LYS A 277 9.25 -18.93 -11.48
CA LYS A 277 9.13 -17.49 -11.76
C LYS A 277 10.44 -16.76 -11.46
N VAL A 278 10.66 -15.64 -12.15
CA VAL A 278 11.82 -14.75 -11.94
C VAL A 278 11.36 -13.37 -11.47
N LYS A 279 12.28 -12.56 -10.93
CA LYS A 279 11.96 -11.22 -10.42
C LYS A 279 11.30 -10.30 -11.46
N ASP A 280 11.66 -10.46 -12.73
CA ASP A 280 11.16 -9.61 -13.82
C ASP A 280 9.68 -9.89 -14.12
N ASP A 281 9.14 -11.06 -13.75
CA ASP A 281 7.70 -11.36 -13.85
C ASP A 281 6.84 -10.43 -12.97
N PHE A 282 7.45 -9.69 -12.04
CA PHE A 282 6.76 -8.77 -11.14
C PHE A 282 6.83 -7.31 -11.59
N SER A 283 7.59 -7.02 -12.65
CA SER A 283 7.81 -5.67 -13.19
C SER A 283 6.51 -4.91 -13.42
N GLU A 284 5.47 -5.57 -13.93
CA GLU A 284 4.17 -4.95 -14.19
C GLU A 284 3.45 -4.48 -12.91
N PHE A 285 3.58 -5.23 -11.80
CA PHE A 285 2.97 -4.87 -10.51
C PHE A 285 3.79 -3.84 -9.74
N LEU A 286 5.11 -3.81 -10.00
CA LEU A 286 6.08 -2.91 -9.37
C LEU A 286 6.31 -1.64 -10.19
N CYS A 287 5.68 -1.53 -11.36
CA CYS A 287 5.87 -0.44 -12.31
C CYS A 287 7.34 -0.24 -12.68
N ASP A 288 7.97 -1.37 -13.03
CA ASP A 288 9.34 -1.52 -13.49
C ASP A 288 10.40 -1.16 -12.42
N ASP A 289 10.00 -0.99 -11.15
CA ASP A 289 10.86 -0.71 -9.99
C ASP A 289 11.12 -1.98 -9.17
N LEU A 290 12.20 -2.69 -9.47
CA LEU A 290 12.56 -3.97 -8.79
C LEU A 290 13.35 -3.77 -7.49
N ASP A 291 13.63 -2.52 -7.10
CA ASP A 291 14.42 -2.17 -5.93
C ASP A 291 13.57 -1.58 -4.79
N ILE A 292 12.24 -1.79 -4.84
CA ILE A 292 11.34 -1.37 -3.78
C ILE A 292 11.77 -1.94 -2.42
N PRO A 293 11.58 -1.18 -1.33
CA PRO A 293 11.92 -1.61 0.02
C PRO A 293 10.99 -2.73 0.51
N ILE A 294 11.61 -3.76 1.07
CA ILE A 294 10.98 -4.91 1.71
C ILE A 294 11.35 -4.93 3.18
N VAL A 295 10.35 -5.03 4.05
CA VAL A 295 10.56 -5.34 5.47
C VAL A 295 10.37 -6.84 5.66
N LYS A 296 11.46 -7.55 5.90
CA LYS A 296 11.49 -8.98 6.19
C LYS A 296 11.44 -9.21 7.70
N ASN A 297 10.52 -10.05 8.12
CA ASN A 297 10.43 -10.59 9.48
C ASN A 297 10.31 -9.52 10.59
N ASP A 298 9.80 -8.33 10.23
CA ASP A 298 9.61 -7.11 11.04
C ASP A 298 10.89 -6.33 11.43
N ASP A 299 12.08 -6.82 11.05
CA ASP A 299 13.35 -6.31 11.60
C ASP A 299 14.41 -5.99 10.52
N GLU A 300 14.31 -6.61 9.34
CA GLU A 300 15.35 -6.57 8.30
C GLU A 300 14.84 -5.86 7.04
N LEU A 301 15.58 -4.85 6.55
CA LEU A 301 15.22 -4.11 5.33
C LEU A 301 16.11 -4.53 4.16
N LEU A 302 15.48 -4.98 3.07
CA LEU A 302 16.15 -5.39 1.84
C LEU A 302 15.34 -4.98 0.60
N THR A 303 15.90 -5.11 -0.59
CA THR A 303 15.16 -4.81 -1.84
C THR A 303 14.39 -6.02 -2.36
N PHE A 304 13.38 -5.80 -3.21
CA PHE A 304 12.63 -6.91 -3.82
C PHE A 304 13.54 -7.88 -4.59
N SER A 305 14.51 -7.37 -5.35
CA SER A 305 15.51 -8.21 -6.02
C SER A 305 16.33 -9.06 -5.04
N GLN A 306 16.68 -8.52 -3.86
CA GLN A 306 17.38 -9.26 -2.81
C GLN A 306 16.47 -10.33 -2.17
N LEU A 307 15.18 -10.02 -1.96
CA LEU A 307 14.20 -10.98 -1.44
C LEU A 307 14.09 -12.18 -2.38
N CYS A 308 13.87 -11.95 -3.68
CA CYS A 308 13.78 -13.01 -4.68
C CYS A 308 15.03 -13.88 -4.70
N SER A 309 16.22 -13.28 -4.53
CA SER A 309 17.48 -14.01 -4.47
C SER A 309 17.60 -14.86 -3.19
N SER A 310 17.11 -14.33 -2.06
CA SER A 310 17.18 -15.01 -0.75
C SER A 310 16.27 -16.24 -0.64
N ILE A 311 15.12 -16.24 -1.33
CA ILE A 311 14.12 -17.32 -1.28
C ILE A 311 14.31 -18.36 -2.39
N LYS A 312 15.05 -18.03 -3.46
CA LYS A 312 15.22 -18.91 -4.62
C LYS A 312 15.83 -20.25 -4.22
N GLY A 313 15.16 -21.34 -4.57
CA GLY A 313 15.59 -22.71 -4.27
C GLY A 313 15.31 -23.17 -2.83
N LYS A 314 14.62 -22.36 -2.02
CA LYS A 314 14.23 -22.71 -0.64
C LYS A 314 12.76 -23.09 -0.56
N LYS A 315 12.41 -24.00 0.35
CA LYS A 315 11.01 -24.23 0.74
C LYS A 315 10.63 -23.21 1.80
N ILE A 316 9.79 -22.26 1.42
CA ILE A 316 9.32 -21.18 2.30
C ILE A 316 7.87 -21.40 2.73
N LYS A 317 7.51 -20.90 3.90
CA LYS A 317 6.14 -20.75 4.38
C LYS A 317 5.97 -19.30 4.79
N ILE A 318 5.15 -18.56 4.05
CA ILE A 318 4.84 -17.17 4.34
C ILE A 318 3.77 -17.16 5.44
N GLU A 319 4.00 -16.40 6.51
CA GLU A 319 3.11 -16.29 7.66
C GLU A 319 2.25 -15.02 7.58
N SER A 320 2.82 -13.95 7.02
CA SER A 320 2.10 -12.72 6.72
C SER A 320 2.75 -12.00 5.56
N ILE A 321 1.92 -11.35 4.75
CA ILE A 321 2.36 -10.49 3.66
C ILE A 321 1.43 -9.27 3.59
N ARG A 322 1.98 -8.07 3.38
CA ARG A 322 1.21 -6.83 3.21
C ARG A 322 1.82 -6.00 2.09
N LEU A 323 1.02 -5.68 1.08
CA LEU A 323 1.45 -4.86 -0.05
C LEU A 323 1.13 -3.39 0.20
N ASN A 324 2.13 -2.53 0.09
CA ASN A 324 1.92 -1.08 0.09
C ASN A 324 1.78 -0.61 -1.35
N LYS A 325 0.57 -0.20 -1.75
CA LYS A 325 0.24 0.20 -3.12
C LYS A 325 -0.03 1.71 -3.19
N ASP A 326 0.48 2.33 -4.25
CA ASP A 326 0.18 3.72 -4.56
C ASP A 326 -1.29 3.90 -4.98
N ARG A 327 -1.93 4.95 -4.48
CA ARG A 327 -3.38 5.18 -4.64
C ARG A 327 -3.78 5.62 -6.05
N GLU A 328 -2.86 6.21 -6.82
CA GLU A 328 -3.17 6.77 -8.14
C GLU A 328 -2.95 5.75 -9.26
N ASN A 329 -1.91 4.93 -9.13
CA ASN A 329 -1.47 4.00 -10.17
C ASN A 329 -1.47 2.52 -9.76
N ASN A 330 -1.81 2.20 -8.51
CA ASN A 330 -1.87 0.84 -7.96
C ASN A 330 -0.52 0.08 -7.96
N CYS A 331 0.60 0.77 -8.23
CA CYS A 331 1.94 0.17 -8.20
C CYS A 331 2.32 -0.20 -6.76
N ILE A 332 2.92 -1.37 -6.57
CA ILE A 332 3.46 -1.77 -5.26
C ILE A 332 4.76 -0.98 -5.02
N LYS A 333 4.80 -0.20 -3.95
CA LYS A 333 5.94 0.66 -3.54
C LYS A 333 6.68 0.15 -2.32
N GLY A 334 6.14 -0.86 -1.64
CA GLY A 334 6.80 -1.52 -0.54
C GLY A 334 6.06 -2.79 -0.16
N LEU A 335 6.73 -3.68 0.55
CA LEU A 335 6.15 -4.96 0.95
C LEU A 335 6.68 -5.35 2.33
N ASN A 336 5.77 -5.70 3.24
CA ASN A 336 6.12 -6.31 4.53
C ASN A 336 5.83 -7.80 4.44
N ILE A 337 6.81 -8.64 4.77
CA ILE A 337 6.71 -10.09 4.67
C ILE A 337 7.33 -10.77 5.89
N THR A 338 6.60 -11.69 6.49
CA THR A 338 7.13 -12.61 7.51
C THR A 338 7.08 -14.03 6.95
N TYR A 339 8.20 -14.75 6.96
CA TYR A 339 8.26 -16.11 6.44
C TYR A 339 9.28 -16.98 7.16
N LYS A 340 9.05 -18.30 7.08
CA LYS A 340 9.94 -19.34 7.59
C LYS A 340 10.49 -20.18 6.46
N VAL A 341 11.73 -20.61 6.58
CA VAL A 341 12.40 -21.54 5.66
C VAL A 341 12.44 -22.93 6.29
N LYS A 342 12.14 -23.96 5.50
CA LYS A 342 12.28 -25.35 5.94
C LYS A 342 13.73 -25.82 5.75
N LYS A 343 14.36 -26.25 6.84
CA LYS A 343 15.66 -26.93 6.83
C LYS A 343 15.47 -28.30 7.48
N TYR A 344 15.68 -29.38 6.71
CA TYR A 344 15.31 -30.74 7.10
C TYR A 344 13.81 -30.88 7.43
N LEU A 345 13.46 -31.32 8.65
CA LEU A 345 12.09 -31.51 9.12
C LEU A 345 11.52 -30.30 9.88
N ILE A 346 12.30 -29.24 10.10
CA ILE A 346 11.95 -28.13 11.00
C ILE A 346 11.87 -26.80 10.23
N TRP A 347 10.93 -25.94 10.62
CA TRP A 347 10.75 -24.59 10.10
C TRP A 347 11.51 -23.57 10.96
N TYR A 348 12.33 -22.75 10.33
CA TYR A 348 13.13 -21.71 10.98
C TYR A 348 12.75 -20.33 10.45
N LYS A 349 12.79 -19.31 11.31
CA LYS A 349 12.75 -17.91 10.87
C LYS A 349 14.11 -17.64 10.20
N ASP A 350 14.09 -17.30 8.91
CA ASP A 350 15.30 -17.06 8.11
C ASP A 350 15.74 -15.60 8.16
#